data_AF-G5AHC0-F1
#
_entry.id   AF-G5AHC0-F1
#
_cell.length_a   1.000
_cell.length_b   1.000
_cell.length_c   1.000
_cell.angle_alpha   90.00
_cell.angle_beta   90.00
_cell.angle_gamma   90.00
#
_symmetry.space_group_name_H-M   'P 1'
#
loop_
_entity.id
_entity.type
_entity.pdbx_description
1 polymer ?
#
loop_
_entity_poly.entity_id
_entity_poly.type
_entity_poly.pdbx_seq_one_letter_code
_entity_poly.pdbx_strand_id
1 'polypeptide(L)'
;QVSELKDVIHSENPQTIQCDAAELRLWWAMKADVTGKTLWLPNGDEAAEELNKGEIHPRIQTLISQDPLKVTRTIAELMKTSNLPDPLSKQIHVLVNVP
;
A
#
# COMPACT_ATOMS: atom_id res chain seq x y z
N GLN A 1 4.53 13.59 -4.43
CA GLN A 1 3.49 12.99 -5.31
C GLN A 1 3.57 11.46 -5.25
N VAL A 2 2.60 10.72 -5.81
CA VAL A 2 2.71 9.25 -5.91
C VAL A 2 3.89 8.83 -6.77
N SER A 3 4.22 9.57 -7.83
CA SER A 3 5.45 9.39 -8.63
C SER A 3 6.71 9.44 -7.76
N GLU A 4 6.89 10.51 -6.98
CA GLU A 4 8.04 10.66 -6.08
C GLU A 4 8.11 9.52 -5.04
N LEU A 5 6.97 9.03 -4.55
CA LEU A 5 6.96 7.89 -3.63
C LEU A 5 7.49 6.62 -4.30
N LYS A 6 7.12 6.37 -5.57
CA LYS A 6 7.66 5.23 -6.32
C LYS A 6 9.18 5.34 -6.50
N ASP A 7 9.66 6.54 -6.83
CA ASP A 7 11.10 6.81 -7.01
C ASP A 7 11.88 6.51 -5.72
N VAL A 8 11.38 6.98 -4.57
CA VAL A 8 11.98 6.72 -3.25
C VAL A 8 11.95 5.22 -2.90
N ILE A 9 10.83 4.54 -3.12
CA ILE A 9 10.72 3.08 -2.84
C ILE A 9 11.74 2.31 -3.66
N HIS A 10 11.87 2.63 -4.95
CA HIS A 10 12.84 2.02 -5.84
C HIS A 10 14.28 2.30 -5.40
N SER A 11 14.63 3.56 -5.10
CA SER A 11 16.00 3.94 -4.71
C SER A 11 16.46 3.33 -3.40
N GLU A 12 15.54 3.12 -2.45
CA GLU A 12 15.83 2.51 -1.15
C GLU A 12 15.90 0.97 -1.20
N ASN A 13 15.36 0.34 -2.24
CA ASN A 13 15.29 -1.13 -2.36
C ASN A 13 15.88 -1.68 -3.69
N PRO A 14 17.08 -1.23 -4.12
CA PRO A 14 17.61 -1.53 -5.46
C PRO A 14 17.97 -3.00 -5.67
N GLN A 15 18.16 -3.78 -4.60
CA GLN A 15 18.47 -5.21 -4.70
C GLN A 15 17.21 -6.07 -4.89
N THR A 16 16.07 -5.60 -4.38
CA THR A 16 14.80 -6.34 -4.36
C THR A 16 13.89 -5.91 -5.50
N ILE A 17 13.94 -4.63 -5.89
CA ILE A 17 13.15 -4.06 -6.97
C ILE A 17 14.09 -3.81 -8.15
N GLN A 18 13.94 -4.61 -9.21
CA GLN A 18 14.78 -4.53 -10.43
C GLN A 18 14.07 -3.87 -11.63
N CYS A 19 12.78 -3.58 -11.50
CA CYS A 19 11.98 -2.92 -12.52
C CYS A 19 12.09 -1.39 -12.42
N ASP A 20 11.61 -0.68 -13.44
CA ASP A 20 11.59 0.77 -13.39
C ASP A 20 10.62 1.26 -12.30
N ALA A 21 10.99 2.34 -11.59
CA ALA A 21 10.13 2.95 -10.58
C ALA A 21 8.72 3.27 -11.12
N ALA A 22 8.61 3.65 -12.39
CA ALA A 22 7.33 3.94 -13.05
C ALA A 22 6.40 2.71 -13.12
N GLU A 23 6.96 1.51 -13.21
CA GLU A 23 6.23 0.24 -13.33
C GLU A 23 5.67 -0.25 -11.99
N LEU A 24 6.19 0.25 -10.87
CA LEU A 24 5.67 -0.06 -9.54
C LEU A 24 4.19 0.27 -9.44
N ARG A 25 3.42 -0.65 -8.90
CA ARG A 25 2.00 -0.39 -8.60
C ARG A 25 1.83 -0.30 -7.10
N LEU A 26 1.14 0.75 -6.67
CA LEU A 26 0.92 1.07 -5.26
C LEU A 26 -0.57 0.98 -4.94
N TRP A 27 -0.92 0.43 -3.79
CA TRP A 27 -2.29 0.42 -3.26
C TRP A 27 -2.29 0.79 -1.78
N TRP A 28 -3.42 1.28 -1.28
CA TRP A 28 -3.59 1.45 0.16
C TRP A 28 -3.70 0.11 0.87
N ALA A 29 -2.87 -0.09 1.90
CA ALA A 29 -2.97 -1.24 2.80
C ALA A 29 -4.05 -0.96 3.84
N MET A 30 -5.32 -1.12 3.46
CA MET A 30 -6.46 -0.78 4.29
C MET A 30 -7.31 -1.99 4.67
N LYS A 31 -7.99 -1.90 5.81
CA LYS A 31 -9.01 -2.86 6.24
C LYS A 31 -10.28 -2.12 6.69
N ALA A 32 -11.43 -2.73 6.46
CA ALA A 32 -12.67 -2.29 7.07
C ALA A 32 -12.77 -2.86 8.48
N ASP A 33 -13.17 -2.04 9.45
CA ASP A 33 -13.56 -2.53 10.78
C ASP A 33 -15.01 -3.02 10.82
N VAL A 34 -15.44 -3.51 11.99
CA VAL A 34 -16.81 -4.00 12.22
C VAL A 34 -17.90 -2.93 12.07
N THR A 35 -17.52 -1.65 12.04
CA THR A 35 -18.41 -0.51 11.85
C THR A 35 -18.42 -0.02 10.39
N GLY A 36 -17.63 -0.65 9.51
CA GLY A 36 -17.45 -0.25 8.11
C GLY A 36 -16.46 0.90 7.92
N LYS A 37 -15.72 1.30 8.96
CA LYS A 37 -14.70 2.34 8.85
C LYS A 37 -13.42 1.78 8.24
N THR A 38 -12.85 2.53 7.29
CA THR A 38 -11.56 2.22 6.71
C THR A 38 -10.44 2.58 7.68
N LEU A 39 -9.59 1.60 7.99
CA LEU A 39 -8.41 1.73 8.85
C LEU A 39 -7.18 1.22 8.10
N TRP A 40 -5.99 1.66 8.52
CA TRP A 40 -4.74 1.08 8.06
C TRP A 40 -4.58 -0.36 8.54
N LEU A 41 -3.86 -1.17 7.76
CA LEU A 41 -3.54 -2.54 8.12
C LEU A 41 -2.50 -2.55 9.26
N PRO A 42 -2.81 -3.09 10.45
CA PRO A 42 -1.81 -3.26 11.51
C PRO A 42 -0.70 -4.21 11.06
N ASN A 43 0.54 -3.96 11.50
CA ASN A 43 1.67 -4.83 11.16
C ASN A 43 1.60 -6.24 11.80
N GLY A 44 0.79 -6.41 12.85
CA GLY A 44 0.49 -7.71 13.48
C GLY A 44 -0.88 -8.27 13.10
N ASP A 45 -1.51 -7.77 12.03
CA ASP A 45 -2.68 -8.43 11.43
C ASP A 45 -2.22 -9.69 10.69
N GLU A 46 -3.03 -10.75 10.69
CA GLU A 46 -2.72 -12.01 9.99
C GLU A 46 -2.34 -11.78 8.52
N ALA A 47 -3.05 -10.89 7.83
CA ALA A 47 -2.75 -10.54 6.45
C ALA A 47 -1.38 -9.87 6.27
N ALA A 48 -0.87 -9.16 7.28
CA ALA A 48 0.46 -8.57 7.27
C ALA A 48 1.55 -9.62 7.58
N GLU A 49 1.26 -10.57 8.47
CA GLU A 49 2.17 -11.67 8.76
C GLU A 49 2.33 -12.62 7.57
N GLU A 50 1.24 -12.95 6.88
CA GLU A 50 1.27 -13.70 5.63
C GLU A 50 2.07 -12.98 4.55
N LEU A 51 1.87 -11.66 4.41
CA LEU A 51 2.62 -10.84 3.45
C LEU A 51 4.14 -10.91 3.71
N ASN A 52 4.56 -10.88 4.98
CA ASN A 52 5.97 -11.02 5.35
C ASN A 52 6.56 -12.40 5.04
N LYS A 53 5.71 -13.43 4.95
CA LYS A 53 6.10 -14.80 4.55
C LYS A 53 6.06 -15.00 3.03
N GLY A 54 5.64 -13.99 2.27
CA GLY A 54 5.44 -14.07 0.82
C GLY A 54 4.11 -14.72 0.42
N GLU A 55 3.17 -14.87 1.36
CA GLU A 55 1.82 -15.39 1.12
C GLU A 55 0.87 -14.22 0.84
N ILE A 56 -0.09 -14.42 -0.07
CA ILE A 56 -1.09 -13.40 -0.41
C ILE A 56 -2.41 -13.75 0.27
N HIS A 57 -2.68 -13.09 1.40
CA HIS A 57 -3.98 -13.19 2.07
C HIS A 57 -5.10 -12.72 1.12
N PRO A 58 -6.29 -13.35 1.10
CA PRO A 58 -7.41 -12.95 0.23
C PRO A 58 -7.82 -11.47 0.34
N ARG A 59 -7.63 -10.87 1.52
CA ARG A 59 -7.83 -9.42 1.71
C ARG A 59 -6.86 -8.60 0.89
N ILE A 60 -5.57 -8.95 0.90
CA ILE A 60 -4.54 -8.26 0.10
C ILE A 60 -4.85 -8.45 -1.38
N GLN A 61 -5.22 -9.67 -1.79
CA GLN A 61 -5.65 -9.95 -3.16
C GLN A 61 -6.80 -9.01 -3.61
N THR A 62 -7.77 -8.78 -2.72
CA THR A 62 -8.91 -7.89 -3.00
C THR A 62 -8.48 -6.43 -3.15
N LEU A 63 -7.51 -5.96 -2.35
CA LEU A 63 -6.97 -4.59 -2.44
C LEU A 63 -6.20 -4.38 -3.75
N ILE A 64 -5.32 -5.32 -4.12
CA ILE A 64 -4.52 -5.21 -5.35
C ILE A 64 -5.33 -5.43 -6.64
N SER A 65 -6.54 -6.00 -6.51
CA SER A 65 -7.49 -6.12 -7.63
C SER A 65 -8.18 -4.81 -7.98
N GLN A 66 -8.04 -3.78 -7.15
CA GLN A 66 -8.56 -2.42 -7.41
C GLN A 66 -7.57 -1.60 -8.25
N ASP A 67 -8.00 -0.42 -8.68
CA ASP A 67 -7.11 0.51 -9.38
C ASP A 67 -5.95 0.96 -8.47
N PRO A 68 -4.70 0.95 -8.97
CA PRO A 68 -3.56 1.45 -8.22
C PRO A 68 -3.64 2.95 -8.01
N LEU A 69 -2.86 3.46 -7.05
CA LEU A 69 -2.78 4.88 -6.73
C LEU A 69 -2.37 5.70 -7.96
N LYS A 70 -3.13 6.77 -8.23
CA LYS A 70 -2.91 7.66 -9.38
C LYS A 70 -1.60 8.43 -9.20
N VAL A 71 -0.66 8.22 -10.12
CA VAL A 71 0.68 8.84 -10.12
C VAL A 71 0.64 10.38 -10.10
N THR A 72 -0.38 10.98 -10.71
CA THR A 72 -0.55 12.43 -10.83
C THR A 72 -1.06 13.11 -9.56
N ARG A 73 -1.49 12.34 -8.55
CA ARG A 73 -2.05 12.87 -7.30
C ARG A 73 -1.03 12.83 -6.17
N THR A 74 -1.25 13.67 -5.18
CA THR A 74 -0.50 13.59 -3.93
C THR A 74 -1.06 12.51 -3.01
N ILE A 75 -0.20 11.97 -2.15
CA ILE A 75 -0.58 11.02 -1.10
C ILE A 75 -1.66 11.60 -0.19
N ALA A 76 -1.51 12.88 0.20
CA ALA A 76 -2.48 13.57 1.06
C ALA A 76 -3.86 13.72 0.41
N GLU A 77 -3.95 14.05 -0.89
CA GLU A 77 -5.24 14.12 -1.61
C GLU A 77 -5.93 12.75 -1.71
N LEU A 78 -5.15 11.70 -1.96
CA LEU A 78 -5.66 10.33 -2.06
C LEU A 78 -6.15 9.83 -0.69
N MET A 79 -5.41 10.11 0.39
CA MET A 79 -5.86 9.80 1.75
C MET A 79 -7.17 10.50 2.12
N LYS A 80 -7.30 11.79 1.80
CA LYS A 80 -8.55 12.54 2.00
C LYS A 80 -9.71 11.95 1.19
N THR A 81 -9.46 11.56 -0.06
CA THR A 81 -10.48 10.95 -0.93
C THR A 81 -10.95 9.60 -0.38
N SER A 82 -10.02 8.82 0.20
CA SER A 82 -10.31 7.50 0.79
C SER A 82 -10.77 7.56 2.25
N ASN A 83 -10.95 8.77 2.82
CA ASN A 83 -11.31 8.98 4.23
C ASN A 83 -10.43 8.20 5.21
N LEU A 84 -9.14 8.13 4.92
CA LEU A 84 -8.18 7.39 5.73
C LEU A 84 -7.77 8.25 6.94
N PRO A 85 -7.65 7.64 8.13
CA PRO A 85 -7.10 8.35 9.28
C PRO A 85 -5.63 8.69 9.04
N ASP A 86 -5.10 9.63 9.83
CA ASP A 86 -3.67 9.91 9.81
C ASP A 86 -2.87 8.63 10.12
N PRO A 87 -1.74 8.41 9.42
CA PRO A 87 -0.93 7.21 9.56
C PRO A 87 -0.29 7.16 10.94
N LEU A 88 -0.35 6.00 11.60
CA LEU A 88 0.27 5.78 12.91
C LEU A 88 1.43 4.79 12.80
N SER A 89 2.30 4.79 13.80
CA SER A 89 3.36 3.78 13.91
C SER A 89 2.78 2.36 13.95
N LYS A 90 3.57 1.37 13.48
CA LYS A 90 3.21 -0.07 13.50
C LYS A 90 2.01 -0.43 12.60
N GLN A 91 1.83 0.32 11.52
CA GLN A 91 0.84 0.06 10.49
C GLN A 91 1.53 -0.02 9.12
N ILE A 92 1.01 -0.87 8.26
CA ILE A 92 1.34 -0.89 6.83
C ILE A 92 0.38 0.08 6.16
N HIS A 93 0.94 1.01 5.39
CA HIS A 93 0.18 2.08 4.72
C HIS A 93 0.05 1.82 3.22
N VAL A 94 1.09 1.31 2.59
CA VAL A 94 1.17 1.12 1.15
C VAL A 94 1.58 -0.32 0.85
N LEU A 95 0.86 -0.95 -0.06
CA LEU A 95 1.24 -2.21 -0.69
C LEU A 95 1.99 -1.87 -1.99
N VAL A 96 3.13 -2.51 -2.20
CA VAL A 96 3.97 -2.35 -3.39
C VAL A 96 3.95 -3.66 -4.16
N ASN A 97 3.52 -3.62 -5.42
CA ASN A 97 3.65 -4.76 -6.34
C ASN A 97 4.67 -4.42 -7.42
N VAL A 98 5.65 -5.31 -7.56
CA VAL A 98 6.57 -5.32 -8.70
C VAL A 98 5.91 -6.08 -9.87
N PRO A 99 6.18 -5.72 -11.14
CA PRO A 99 5.66 -6.42 -12.32
C PRO A 99 6.06 -7.89 -12.38
#